data_AF-A0A519MSN8-F1
#
_entry.id   AF-A0A519MSN8-F1
#
_cell.length_a   1.000
_cell.length_b   1.000
_cell.length_c   1.000
_cell.angle_alpha   90.00
_cell.angle_beta   90.00
_cell.angle_gamma   90.00
#
_symmetry.space_group_name_H-M   'P 1'
#
loop_
_entity.id
_entity.type
_entity.pdbx_description
1 polymer ?
#
loop_
_entity_poly.entity_id
_entity_poly.type
_entity_poly.pdbx_seq_one_letter_code
_entity_poly.pdbx_strand_id
1 'polypeptide(L)'
;MDDPQLSRIGGIAYSCYTKLSRVAENFVPVHVFTYIESGSLLIVDGQKEVVLRKGDFAFYAKNTLAKFTKMPSGENGEYKSLSVRIDEGVLREMAANLTVAASVGPKAGILKLEFDKDL
;
A
#
# COMPACT_ATOMS: atom_id res chain seq x y z
N MET A 1 9.20 -0.38 -27.58
CA MET A 1 9.64 0.93 -27.06
C MET A 1 9.23 0.96 -25.62
N ASP A 2 10.16 0.58 -24.74
CA ASP A 2 9.90 0.53 -23.31
C ASP A 2 9.93 1.96 -22.76
N ASP A 3 8.84 2.38 -22.12
CA ASP A 3 8.76 3.67 -21.44
C ASP A 3 9.75 3.67 -20.26
N PRO A 4 10.78 4.55 -20.25
CA PRO A 4 11.75 4.63 -19.17
C PRO A 4 11.11 4.93 -17.81
N GLN A 5 9.90 5.50 -17.76
CA GLN A 5 9.18 5.76 -16.51
C GLN A 5 8.48 4.52 -15.93
N LEU A 6 8.16 3.51 -16.75
CA LEU A 6 7.64 2.23 -16.25
C LEU A 6 8.73 1.42 -15.53
N SER A 7 10.00 1.65 -15.86
CA SER A 7 11.15 0.91 -15.31
C SER A 7 11.46 1.18 -13.82
N ARG A 8 10.72 2.06 -13.14
CA ARG A 8 10.96 2.44 -11.73
C ARG A 8 9.72 2.35 -10.83
N ILE A 9 8.73 1.54 -11.18
CA ILE A 9 7.50 1.41 -10.37
C ILE A 9 7.73 0.49 -9.15
N GLY A 10 8.67 -0.45 -9.21
CA GLY A 10 9.05 -1.34 -8.11
C GLY A 10 9.95 -0.71 -7.04
N GLY A 11 10.15 -1.44 -5.93
CA GLY A 11 11.09 -1.08 -4.86
C GLY A 11 10.43 -0.62 -3.57
N ILE A 12 11.24 -0.05 -2.67
CA ILE A 12 10.80 0.40 -1.34
C ILE A 12 10.68 1.93 -1.35
N ALA A 13 9.51 2.43 -0.97
CA ALA A 13 9.23 3.85 -0.85
C ALA A 13 9.02 4.22 0.63
N TYR A 14 9.79 5.19 1.10
CA TYR A 14 9.55 5.85 2.39
C TYR A 14 8.79 7.15 2.16
N SER A 15 7.70 7.37 2.88
CA SER A 15 6.87 8.56 2.81
C SER A 15 6.95 9.31 4.13
N CYS A 16 7.21 10.62 4.09
CA CYS A 16 7.10 11.51 5.25
C CYS A 16 6.34 12.79 4.86
N TYR A 17 5.29 13.15 5.60
CA TYR A 17 4.44 14.31 5.33
C TYR A 17 4.14 15.04 6.63
N THR A 18 4.48 16.32 6.69
CA THR A 18 4.31 17.18 7.88
C THR A 18 3.02 18.00 7.87
N LYS A 19 2.34 18.07 6.72
CA LYS A 19 1.04 18.73 6.55
C LYS A 19 0.02 17.72 6.06
N LEU A 20 -1.26 17.95 6.38
CA LEU A 20 -2.37 17.26 5.75
C LEU A 20 -2.36 17.63 4.27
N SER A 21 -1.68 16.85 3.42
CA SER A 21 -1.22 17.44 2.15
C SER A 21 -1.38 16.62 0.90
N ARG A 22 -1.95 15.41 0.90
CA ARG A 22 -2.21 14.74 -0.38
C ARG A 22 -3.46 13.88 -0.33
N VAL A 23 -4.45 14.34 -1.08
CA VAL A 23 -5.45 13.51 -1.73
C VAL A 23 -4.84 13.06 -3.05
N ALA A 24 -4.48 11.78 -3.14
CA ALA A 24 -4.17 11.15 -4.41
C ALA A 24 -5.30 10.17 -4.70
N GLU A 25 -6.09 10.45 -5.73
CA GLU A 25 -7.05 9.52 -6.28
C GLU A 25 -6.47 9.00 -7.59
N ASN A 26 -5.99 7.76 -7.57
CA ASN A 26 -5.32 7.15 -8.70
C ASN A 26 -5.56 5.64 -8.69
N PHE A 27 -5.37 5.01 -9.84
CA PHE A 27 -5.21 3.56 -9.91
C PHE A 27 -3.87 3.17 -9.28
N VAL A 28 -3.90 2.17 -8.40
CA VAL A 28 -2.71 1.55 -7.83
C VAL A 28 -1.93 0.84 -8.96
N PRO A 29 -0.72 1.28 -9.35
CA PRO A 29 -0.07 0.83 -10.57
C PRO A 29 0.56 -0.57 -10.46
N VAL A 30 0.89 -1.00 -9.24
CA VAL A 30 1.46 -2.31 -8.88
C VAL A 30 0.96 -2.73 -7.51
N HIS A 31 1.13 -4.00 -7.13
CA HIS A 31 0.78 -4.43 -5.79
C HIS A 31 1.64 -3.73 -4.75
N VAL A 32 1.04 -3.26 -3.65
CA VAL A 32 1.77 -2.52 -2.61
C VAL A 32 1.45 -3.09 -1.24
N PHE A 33 2.49 -3.42 -0.49
CA PHE A 33 2.40 -3.69 0.94
C PHE A 33 2.87 -2.45 1.71
N THR A 34 2.10 -1.98 2.68
CA THR A 34 2.39 -0.75 3.42
C THR A 34 2.31 -0.96 4.93
N TYR A 35 3.21 -0.30 5.65
CA TYR A 35 3.24 -0.16 7.11
C TYR A 35 3.15 1.32 7.51
N ILE A 36 2.34 1.63 8.53
CA ILE A 36 2.23 3.00 9.08
C ILE A 36 3.12 3.14 10.31
N GLU A 37 4.14 3.99 10.19
CA GLU A 37 5.08 4.30 11.28
C GLU A 37 4.52 5.40 12.20
N SER A 38 3.90 6.44 11.62
CA SER A 38 3.26 7.52 12.38
C SER A 38 2.10 8.17 11.61
N GLY A 39 1.21 8.85 12.34
CA GLY A 39 -0.01 9.43 11.77
C GLY A 39 -1.05 8.36 11.41
N SER A 40 -1.91 8.70 10.45
CA SER A 40 -2.93 7.80 9.91
C SER A 40 -3.15 8.00 8.41
N LEU A 41 -3.68 6.98 7.75
CA LEU A 41 -4.03 6.98 6.34
C LEU A 41 -5.49 6.57 6.19
N LEU A 42 -6.31 7.45 5.62
CA LEU A 42 -7.67 7.13 5.18
C LEU A 42 -7.62 6.71 3.71
N ILE A 43 -8.22 5.57 3.40
CA ILE A 43 -8.31 4.99 2.06
C ILE A 43 -9.78 4.82 1.72
N VAL A 44 -10.21 5.34 0.57
CA VAL A 44 -11.58 5.21 0.06
C VAL A 44 -11.53 4.62 -1.33
N ASP A 45 -12.15 3.45 -1.56
CA ASP A 45 -12.15 2.73 -2.85
C ASP A 45 -13.52 2.77 -3.57
N GLY A 46 -14.37 3.73 -3.20
CA GLY A 46 -15.72 3.91 -3.74
C GLY A 46 -16.79 3.02 -3.10
N GLN A 47 -16.40 1.92 -2.44
CA GLN A 47 -17.33 1.05 -1.70
C GLN A 47 -17.09 1.07 -0.20
N LYS A 48 -15.82 1.22 0.21
CA LYS A 48 -15.39 1.09 1.59
C LYS A 48 -14.44 2.20 1.98
N GLU A 49 -14.46 2.52 3.27
CA GLU A 49 -13.47 3.36 3.90
C GLU A 49 -12.62 2.51 4.86
N VAL A 50 -11.30 2.61 4.73
CA VAL A 50 -10.33 1.92 5.58
C VAL A 50 -9.43 2.96 6.22
N VAL A 51 -9.32 2.93 7.54
CA VAL A 51 -8.39 3.78 8.30
C VAL A 51 -7.25 2.94 8.83
N LEU A 52 -6.04 3.27 8.40
CA LEU A 52 -4.80 2.74 8.94
C LEU A 52 -4.21 3.74 9.93
N ARG A 53 -3.75 3.24 11.07
CA ARG A 53 -3.09 3.99 12.14
C ARG A 53 -1.68 3.44 12.33
N LYS A 54 -0.85 4.14 13.11
CA LYS A 54 0.45 3.65 13.55
C LYS A 54 0.38 2.17 13.96
N GLY A 55 1.28 1.36 13.41
CA GLY A 55 1.34 -0.09 13.65
C GLY A 55 0.56 -0.93 12.65
N ASP A 56 -0.40 -0.35 11.93
CA ASP A 56 -1.21 -1.09 10.96
C ASP A 56 -0.42 -1.41 9.69
N PHE A 57 -0.78 -2.54 9.09
CA PHE A 57 -0.32 -2.95 7.77
C PHE A 57 -1.49 -3.04 6.80
N ALA A 58 -1.21 -2.86 5.52
CA ALA A 58 -2.20 -3.07 4.47
C ALA A 58 -1.57 -3.53 3.16
N PHE A 59 -2.39 -4.21 2.36
CA PHE A 59 -2.10 -4.59 1.00
C PHE A 59 -3.06 -3.91 0.03
N TYR A 60 -2.52 -3.34 -1.04
CA TYR A 60 -3.26 -2.71 -2.13
C TYR A 60 -3.04 -3.51 -3.41
N ALA A 61 -4.11 -4.02 -4.00
CA ALA A 61 -4.05 -4.73 -5.26
C ALA A 61 -3.85 -3.76 -6.43
N LYS A 62 -3.03 -4.17 -7.41
CA LYS A 62 -2.87 -3.46 -8.68
C LYS A 62 -4.25 -3.20 -9.33
N ASN A 63 -4.38 -2.07 -10.03
CA ASN A 63 -5.60 -1.60 -10.71
C ASN A 63 -6.79 -1.31 -9.79
N THR A 64 -6.56 -1.16 -8.48
CA THR A 64 -7.58 -0.65 -7.56
C THR A 64 -7.62 0.87 -7.66
N LEU A 65 -8.78 1.44 -7.95
CA LEU A 65 -9.00 2.88 -7.83
C LEU A 65 -9.23 3.21 -6.36
N ALA A 66 -8.38 4.05 -5.78
CA ALA A 66 -8.54 4.48 -4.41
C ALA A 66 -8.06 5.91 -4.19
N LYS A 67 -8.73 6.60 -3.28
CA LYS A 67 -8.35 7.90 -2.75
C LYS A 67 -7.62 7.73 -1.43
N PHE A 68 -6.38 8.21 -1.38
CA PHE A 68 -5.51 8.14 -0.20
C PHE A 68 -5.39 9.52 0.44
N THR A 69 -5.71 9.62 1.74
CA THR A 69 -5.59 10.85 2.54
C THR A 69 -4.65 10.62 3.71
N LYS A 70 -3.45 11.22 3.64
CA LYS A 70 -2.41 11.11 4.68
C LYS A 70 -2.63 12.17 5.76
N MET A 71 -2.75 11.74 7.02
CA MET A 71 -3.02 12.57 8.18
C MET A 71 -1.85 12.53 9.16
N PRO A 72 -1.09 13.62 9.32
CA PRO A 72 -0.04 13.71 10.32
C PRO A 72 -0.58 13.61 11.76
N SER A 73 0.27 13.21 12.72
CA SER A 73 -0.14 13.03 14.11
C SER A 73 -0.19 14.34 14.91
N GLY A 74 -1.36 14.93 15.08
CA GLY A 74 -1.51 16.20 15.81
C GLY A 74 -0.98 17.41 15.01
N GLU A 75 -0.92 18.58 15.66
CA GLU A 75 -0.74 19.87 14.99
C GLU A 75 0.65 20.06 14.34
N ASN A 76 1.69 19.45 14.91
CA ASN A 76 3.09 19.52 14.42
C ASN A 76 3.71 18.13 14.18
N GLY A 77 2.89 17.08 14.09
CA GLY A 77 3.41 15.74 13.85
C GLY A 77 3.58 15.41 12.37
N GLU A 78 3.94 14.17 12.13
CA GLU A 78 4.25 13.68 10.79
C GLU A 78 3.44 12.42 10.49
N TYR A 79 3.00 12.30 9.26
CA TYR A 79 2.60 11.01 8.70
C TYR A 79 3.84 10.34 8.13
N LYS A 80 4.12 9.11 8.55
CA LYS A 80 5.22 8.29 8.03
C LYS A 80 4.74 6.91 7.66
N SER A 81 5.18 6.43 6.50
CA SER A 81 4.92 5.06 6.07
C SER A 81 6.06 4.47 5.25
N LEU A 82 6.18 3.15 5.34
CA LEU A 82 7.03 2.34 4.50
C LEU A 82 6.15 1.53 3.56
N SER A 83 6.41 1.62 2.26
CA SER A 83 5.67 0.87 1.24
C SER A 83 6.62 0.06 0.38
N VAL A 84 6.38 -1.25 0.28
CA VAL A 84 7.06 -2.16 -0.66
C VAL A 84 6.16 -2.33 -1.88
N ARG A 85 6.69 -1.97 -3.05
CA ARG A 85 6.00 -2.09 -4.34
C ARG A 85 6.50 -3.33 -5.05
N ILE A 86 5.57 -4.25 -5.29
CA ILE A 86 5.82 -5.57 -5.85
C ILE A 86 5.38 -5.51 -7.31
N ASP A 87 6.35 -5.33 -8.20
CA ASP A 87 6.10 -5.31 -9.63
C ASP A 87 5.98 -6.74 -10.21
N GLU A 88 5.75 -6.80 -11.52
CA GLU A 88 5.56 -8.07 -12.20
C GLU A 88 6.80 -8.96 -12.20
N GLY A 89 8.01 -8.38 -12.21
CA GLY A 89 9.25 -9.14 -12.15
C GLY A 89 9.36 -9.89 -10.82
N VAL A 90 9.17 -9.16 -9.71
CA VAL A 90 9.17 -9.74 -8.36
C VAL A 90 8.09 -10.82 -8.22
N LEU A 91 6.87 -10.57 -8.73
CA LEU A 91 5.79 -11.57 -8.68
C LEU A 91 6.12 -12.86 -9.44
N ARG A 92 6.75 -12.75 -10.62
CA ARG A 92 7.17 -13.91 -11.41
C ARG A 92 8.26 -14.70 -10.70
N GLU A 93 9.24 -14.03 -10.10
CA GLU A 93 10.28 -14.66 -9.29
C GLU A 93 9.69 -15.34 -8.06
N MET A 94 8.76 -14.70 -7.36
CA MET A 94 8.07 -15.30 -6.21
C MET A 94 7.28 -16.55 -6.62
N ALA A 95 6.51 -16.49 -7.71
CA ALA A 95 5.73 -17.63 -8.19
C ALA A 95 6.60 -18.83 -8.61
N ALA A 96 7.80 -18.57 -9.13
CA ALA A 96 8.74 -19.63 -9.51
C ALA A 96 9.41 -20.29 -8.29
N ASN A 97 9.63 -19.55 -7.20
CA ASN A 97 10.41 -20.02 -6.06
C ASN A 97 9.57 -20.42 -4.83
N LEU A 98 8.32 -19.97 -4.74
CA LEU A 98 7.42 -20.30 -3.64
C LEU A 98 6.51 -21.46 -4.02
N THR A 99 6.43 -22.48 -3.18
CA THR A 99 5.50 -23.63 -3.32
C THR A 99 4.06 -23.32 -2.88
N VAL A 100 3.73 -22.04 -2.69
CA VAL A 100 2.41 -21.60 -2.23
C VAL A 100 1.47 -21.49 -3.43
N ALA A 101 0.48 -22.38 -3.50
CA ALA A 101 -0.62 -22.25 -4.47
C ALA A 101 -1.66 -21.27 -3.93
N ALA A 102 -2.03 -20.26 -4.73
CA ALA A 102 -3.15 -19.39 -4.40
C ALA A 102 -4.46 -20.19 -4.51
N SER A 103 -5.20 -20.33 -3.40
CA SER A 103 -6.49 -21.02 -3.40
C SER A 103 -7.65 -20.10 -3.81
N VAL A 104 -7.55 -18.79 -3.53
CA VAL A 104 -8.56 -17.77 -3.87
C VAL A 104 -7.87 -16.40 -4.00
N GLY A 105 -8.20 -15.64 -5.03
CA GLY A 105 -7.75 -14.24 -5.18
C GLY A 105 -8.48 -13.30 -4.21
N PRO A 106 -7.87 -12.16 -3.81
CA PRO A 106 -8.52 -11.23 -2.91
C PRO A 106 -9.79 -10.63 -3.54
N LYS A 107 -10.92 -10.70 -2.82
CA LYS A 107 -12.21 -10.12 -3.26
C LYS A 107 -12.25 -8.59 -3.18
N ALA A 108 -11.30 -7.97 -2.48
CA ALA A 108 -11.23 -6.53 -2.28
C ALA A 108 -9.87 -6.00 -2.74
N GLY A 109 -9.88 -4.80 -3.35
CA GLY A 109 -8.67 -4.13 -3.82
C GLY A 109 -7.81 -3.57 -2.68
N ILE A 110 -8.40 -3.31 -1.52
CA ILE A 110 -7.72 -2.84 -0.32
C ILE A 110 -7.95 -3.84 0.81
N LEU A 111 -6.87 -4.30 1.44
CA LEU A 111 -6.90 -5.21 2.58
C LEU A 111 -6.12 -4.60 3.73
N LYS A 112 -6.78 -4.28 4.84
CA LYS A 112 -6.08 -4.07 6.11
C LYS A 112 -5.66 -5.44 6.63
N LEU A 113 -4.41 -5.58 7.02
CA LEU A 113 -3.86 -6.84 7.51
C LEU A 113 -3.82 -6.81 9.04
N GLU A 114 -4.26 -7.90 9.63
CA GLU A 114 -4.15 -8.16 11.06
C GLU A 114 -3.17 -9.31 11.22
N PHE A 115 -2.16 -9.11 12.05
CA PHE A 115 -1.23 -10.16 12.42
C PHE A 115 -1.71 -10.81 13.70
N ASP A 116 -1.67 -12.13 13.74
CA ASP A 116 -1.86 -12.87 14.97
C ASP A 116 -0.71 -12.50 15.93
N LYS A 117 -1.07 -12.01 17.11
CA LYS A 117 -0.08 -11.57 18.12
C LYS A 117 0.45 -12.74 18.93
N ASP A 118 -0.10 -13.93 18.73
CA ASP A 118 0.22 -15.15 19.48
C ASP A 118 1.16 -16.09 18.72
N LEU A 119 1.77 -15.62 17.61
CA LEU A 119 2.82 -16.33 16.86
C LEU A 119 4.24 -16.03 17.36
#